data_AF-A0A8H5K211-F1
#
_entry.id   AF-A0A8H5K211-F1
#
_cell.length_a   1.000
_cell.length_b   1.000
_cell.length_c   1.000
_cell.angle_alpha   90.00
_cell.angle_beta   90.00
_cell.angle_gamma   90.00
#
_symmetry.space_group_name_H-M   'P 1'
#
loop_
_entity.id
_entity.type
_entity.pdbx_description
1 polymer ?
#
loop_
_entity_poly.entity_id
_entity_poly.type
_entity_poly.pdbx_seq_one_letter_code
_entity_poly.pdbx_strand_id
1 'polypeptide(L)'
;MLVRRVLYAFVLCLIPAGGLAQAHELDTRAVDPLAGTFECARTCFTKTNDTEAYEGSQTDDLCHDKPLYHSVEVCVKHDCNFTEILDFKNRTSLACEWPINDRRQEIRISCLTIGILAMVFFTMRAVSKIIGFVPYGHDDSLILAALPFIIAFNIFCQILTSKGLGLDIWFVEEDNIRTFLILIFASELSYATALALVKLSILAFFLRIFPDQKFRTIVRWTTIFVLIMCPLYLVLILVQRRPLDVL
;
A
#
# COMPACT_ATOMS: atom_id res chain seq x y z
N MET A 1 30.83 15.25 -12.00
CA MET A 1 31.17 15.01 -10.57
C MET A 1 29.95 14.71 -9.71
N LEU A 2 28.82 15.41 -9.88
CA LEU A 2 27.57 15.16 -9.13
C LEU A 2 27.06 13.71 -9.29
N VAL A 3 26.99 13.20 -10.52
CA VAL A 3 26.51 11.84 -10.84
C VAL A 3 27.38 10.74 -10.21
N ARG A 4 28.70 10.95 -10.11
CA ARG A 4 29.62 10.00 -9.47
C ARG A 4 29.48 10.00 -7.94
N ARG A 5 29.22 11.16 -7.33
CA ARG A 5 28.91 11.27 -5.89
C ARG A 5 27.55 10.67 -5.56
N VAL A 6 26.57 10.84 -6.44
CA VAL A 6 25.25 10.18 -6.35
C VAL A 6 25.43 8.66 -6.47
N LEU A 7 26.19 8.16 -7.45
CA LEU A 7 26.48 6.72 -7.57
C LEU A 7 27.13 6.13 -6.31
N TYR A 8 28.11 6.83 -5.71
CA TYR A 8 28.79 6.36 -4.49
C TYR A 8 27.92 6.42 -3.23
N ALA A 9 27.13 7.48 -3.05
CA ALA A 9 26.17 7.57 -1.95
C ALA A 9 25.08 6.48 -2.06
N PHE A 10 24.72 6.08 -3.28
CA PHE A 10 23.72 5.04 -3.53
C PHE A 10 24.22 3.62 -3.28
N VAL A 11 25.48 3.32 -3.58
CA VAL A 11 26.09 2.02 -3.23
C VAL A 11 26.17 1.83 -1.71
N LEU A 12 26.32 2.91 -0.94
CA LEU A 12 26.27 2.88 0.52
C LEU A 12 24.87 2.63 1.08
N CYS A 13 23.80 3.08 0.40
CA CYS A 13 22.41 2.76 0.77
C CYS A 13 21.97 1.33 0.37
N LEU A 14 22.78 0.62 -0.43
CA LEU A 14 22.52 -0.77 -0.86
C LEU A 14 23.03 -1.83 0.14
N ILE A 15 23.69 -1.44 1.23
CA ILE A 15 23.93 -2.37 2.34
C ILE A 15 22.59 -2.52 3.06
N PRO A 16 21.92 -3.68 2.98
CA PRO A 16 20.72 -3.90 3.75
C PRO A 16 21.15 -3.86 5.21
N ALA A 17 20.66 -2.88 5.97
CA ALA A 17 20.43 -3.12 7.38
C ALA A 17 19.35 -4.21 7.42
N GLY A 18 19.79 -5.46 7.33
CA GLY A 18 18.96 -6.64 7.55
C GLY A 18 18.53 -6.61 9.01
N GLY A 19 17.51 -5.81 9.29
CA GLY A 19 16.67 -6.01 10.45
C GLY A 19 16.05 -7.38 10.27
N LEU A 20 16.57 -8.35 11.02
CA LEU A 20 15.94 -9.64 11.25
C LEU A 20 14.44 -9.39 11.46
N ALA A 21 13.63 -9.95 10.58
CA ALA A 21 12.19 -9.96 10.75
C ALA A 21 11.92 -10.78 12.02
N GLN A 22 11.74 -10.09 13.14
CA GLN A 22 11.31 -10.69 14.38
C GLN A 22 9.83 -11.02 14.18
N ALA A 23 9.53 -12.31 14.05
CA ALA A 23 8.17 -12.80 14.14
C ALA A 23 7.68 -12.45 15.55
N HIS A 24 6.73 -11.53 15.64
CA HIS A 24 6.02 -11.28 16.89
C HIS A 24 5.02 -12.44 17.06
N GLU A 25 5.33 -13.36 17.96
CA GLU A 25 4.33 -14.30 18.48
C GLU A 25 3.23 -13.47 19.13
N LEU A 26 2.01 -13.59 18.58
CA LEU A 26 0.81 -12.98 19.16
C LEU A 26 0.39 -13.89 20.33
N ASP A 27 0.50 -13.35 21.55
CA ASP A 27 0.16 -14.03 22.81
C ASP A 27 -1.34 -14.40 22.81
N THR A 28 -1.66 -15.66 22.55
CA THR A 28 -3.01 -16.24 22.60
C THR A 28 -3.46 -16.38 24.07
N ARG A 29 -3.84 -15.26 24.68
CA ARG A 29 -4.73 -15.31 25.84
C ARG A 29 -6.13 -15.64 25.34
N ALA A 30 -6.85 -16.51 26.05
CA ALA A 30 -8.27 -16.75 25.82
C ALA A 30 -9.04 -15.44 26.03
N VAL A 31 -9.31 -14.73 24.95
CA VAL A 31 -10.09 -13.49 24.95
C VAL A 31 -11.55 -13.88 24.77
N ASP A 32 -12.36 -13.67 25.80
CA ASP A 32 -13.81 -13.73 25.66
C ASP A 32 -14.23 -12.68 24.59
N PRO A 33 -14.86 -13.08 23.46
CA PRO A 33 -15.25 -12.16 22.39
C PRO A 33 -16.25 -11.10 22.84
N LEU A 34 -16.85 -11.25 24.03
CA LEU A 34 -17.85 -10.35 24.61
C LEU A 34 -17.42 -9.72 25.94
N ALA A 35 -16.30 -10.15 26.54
CA ALA A 35 -15.77 -9.54 27.75
C ALA A 35 -14.98 -8.27 27.38
N GLY A 36 -15.64 -7.13 27.54
CA GLY A 36 -15.06 -5.82 27.25
C GLY A 36 -15.28 -5.31 25.81
N THR A 37 -16.18 -5.91 25.03
CA THR A 37 -16.70 -5.27 23.81
C THR A 37 -17.51 -4.03 24.15
N PHE A 38 -17.45 -3.02 23.28
CA PHE A 38 -18.31 -1.83 23.34
C PHE A 38 -19.80 -2.21 23.41
N GLU A 39 -20.59 -1.40 24.13
CA GLU A 39 -22.02 -1.62 24.37
C GLU A 39 -22.81 -1.87 23.07
N CYS A 40 -22.41 -1.23 21.96
CA CYS A 40 -23.09 -1.37 20.67
C CYS A 40 -23.11 -2.82 20.13
N ALA A 41 -21.97 -3.51 20.10
CA ALA A 41 -21.89 -4.88 19.59
C ALA A 41 -22.72 -5.87 20.43
N ARG A 42 -22.76 -5.66 21.76
CA ARG A 42 -23.60 -6.44 22.67
C ARG A 42 -25.09 -6.23 22.39
N THR A 43 -25.51 -4.98 22.16
CA THR A 43 -26.91 -4.70 21.80
C THR A 43 -27.31 -5.32 20.47
N CYS A 44 -26.41 -5.31 19.48
CA CYS A 44 -26.65 -5.96 18.19
C CYS A 44 -26.80 -7.48 18.33
N PHE A 45 -25.97 -8.11 19.17
CA PHE A 45 -26.10 -9.53 19.48
C PHE A 45 -27.43 -9.85 20.16
N THR A 46 -27.87 -9.07 21.15
CA THR A 46 -29.15 -9.30 21.81
C THR A 46 -30.37 -8.99 20.93
N LYS A 47 -30.26 -8.03 20.00
CA LYS A 47 -31.35 -7.69 19.06
C LYS A 47 -31.58 -8.81 18.03
N THR A 48 -30.54 -9.54 17.69
CA THR A 48 -30.55 -10.57 16.64
C THR A 48 -30.83 -11.96 17.18
N ASN A 49 -30.80 -12.13 18.51
CA ASN A 49 -31.04 -13.40 19.17
C ASN A 49 -32.43 -13.42 19.84
N ASP A 50 -33.32 -14.30 19.37
CA ASP A 50 -34.57 -14.62 20.07
C ASP A 50 -34.24 -15.41 21.34
N THR A 51 -34.75 -14.95 22.47
CA THR A 51 -34.22 -15.20 23.83
C THR A 51 -34.40 -16.62 24.38
N GLU A 52 -34.73 -17.63 23.56
CA GLU A 52 -35.12 -18.97 24.04
C GLU A 52 -34.14 -20.10 23.67
N ALA A 53 -33.08 -19.85 22.89
CA ALA A 53 -32.32 -20.95 22.27
C ALA A 53 -30.99 -21.38 22.92
N TYR A 54 -30.25 -20.54 23.68
CA TYR A 54 -28.88 -20.93 24.06
C TYR A 54 -28.41 -20.40 25.43
N GLU A 55 -28.32 -21.31 26.39
CA GLU A 55 -27.68 -21.14 27.71
C GLU A 55 -26.35 -21.92 27.76
N GLY A 56 -25.55 -21.79 26.69
CA GLY A 56 -24.22 -22.38 26.56
C GLY A 56 -23.34 -21.45 25.74
N SER A 57 -22.17 -21.09 26.26
CA SER A 57 -21.05 -20.49 25.54
C SER A 57 -21.44 -19.57 24.36
N GLN A 58 -21.93 -18.35 24.65
CA GLN A 58 -22.32 -17.31 23.66
C GLN A 58 -21.28 -17.05 22.55
N THR A 59 -20.04 -17.46 22.79
CA THR A 59 -18.87 -17.34 21.94
C THR A 59 -18.85 -18.42 20.85
N ASP A 60 -19.27 -19.64 21.17
CA ASP A 60 -19.15 -20.82 20.29
C ASP A 60 -20.21 -20.78 19.19
N ASP A 61 -21.43 -20.35 19.53
CA ASP A 61 -22.53 -20.17 18.57
C ASP A 61 -22.23 -19.11 17.53
N LEU A 62 -21.64 -17.98 17.95
CA LEU A 62 -21.28 -16.90 17.04
C LEU A 62 -20.22 -17.33 16.02
N CYS A 63 -19.31 -18.23 16.42
CA CYS A 63 -18.24 -18.74 15.55
C CYS A 63 -18.71 -19.83 14.58
N HIS A 64 -19.68 -20.65 14.98
CA HIS A 64 -20.17 -21.78 14.20
C HIS A 64 -21.39 -21.44 13.32
N ASP A 65 -22.26 -20.53 13.76
CA ASP A 65 -23.49 -20.19 13.06
C ASP A 65 -23.33 -18.98 12.12
N LYS A 66 -23.13 -19.27 10.83
CA LYS A 66 -22.94 -18.27 9.77
C LYS A 66 -24.09 -17.24 9.66
N PRO A 67 -25.38 -17.62 9.63
CA PRO A 67 -26.48 -16.65 9.59
C PRO A 67 -26.53 -15.76 10.84
N LEU A 68 -26.20 -16.28 12.02
CA LEU A 68 -26.11 -15.49 13.25
C LEU A 68 -24.95 -14.49 13.18
N TYR A 69 -23.75 -14.91 12.78
CA TYR A 69 -22.65 -13.96 12.59
C TYR A 69 -23.01 -12.86 11.59
N HIS A 70 -23.64 -13.23 10.48
CA HIS A 70 -24.02 -12.27 9.44
C HIS A 70 -25.08 -11.27 9.93
N SER A 71 -26.07 -11.70 10.72
CA SER A 71 -27.09 -10.79 11.26
C SER A 71 -26.47 -9.78 12.24
N VAL A 72 -25.57 -10.25 13.11
CA VAL A 72 -24.81 -9.38 14.03
C VAL A 72 -23.89 -8.44 13.27
N GLU A 73 -23.16 -8.93 12.27
CA GLU A 73 -22.26 -8.11 11.44
C GLU A 73 -23.03 -7.00 10.71
N VAL A 74 -24.22 -7.30 10.16
CA VAL A 74 -25.07 -6.30 9.51
C VAL A 74 -25.52 -5.22 10.50
N CYS A 75 -25.93 -5.61 11.70
CA CYS A 75 -26.31 -4.66 12.74
C CYS A 75 -25.12 -3.77 13.15
N VAL A 76 -23.96 -4.38 13.42
CA VAL A 76 -22.74 -3.65 13.84
C VAL A 76 -22.28 -2.67 12.78
N LYS A 77 -22.33 -3.04 11.49
CA LYS A 77 -21.99 -2.14 10.39
C LYS A 77 -22.94 -0.95 10.24
N HIS A 78 -24.19 -1.10 10.67
CA HIS A 78 -25.23 -0.09 10.50
C HIS A 78 -25.34 0.85 11.71
N ASP A 79 -25.29 0.28 12.92
CA ASP A 79 -25.60 0.99 14.17
C ASP A 79 -24.34 1.45 14.94
N CYS A 80 -23.17 0.86 14.68
CA CYS A 80 -21.94 1.11 15.46
C CYS A 80 -20.94 2.01 14.74
N ASN A 81 -20.03 2.63 15.52
CA ASN A 81 -18.99 3.51 14.98
C ASN A 81 -17.86 2.72 14.30
N PHE A 82 -17.06 3.36 13.46
CA PHE A 82 -15.98 2.67 12.70
C PHE A 82 -14.98 1.95 13.61
N THR A 83 -14.55 2.56 14.71
CA THR A 83 -13.67 1.93 15.70
C THR A 83 -14.31 0.72 16.36
N GLU A 84 -15.61 0.78 16.66
CA GLU A 84 -16.35 -0.34 17.26
C GLU A 84 -16.51 -1.51 16.27
N ILE A 85 -16.67 -1.21 14.97
CA ILE A 85 -16.70 -2.22 13.91
C ILE A 85 -15.34 -2.95 13.82
N LEU A 86 -14.24 -2.21 13.91
CA LEU A 86 -12.88 -2.79 13.87
C LEU A 86 -12.60 -3.62 15.13
N ASP A 87 -12.92 -3.11 16.33
CA ASP A 87 -12.76 -3.85 17.59
C ASP A 87 -13.59 -5.13 17.60
N PHE A 88 -14.85 -5.07 17.13
CA PHE A 88 -15.70 -6.25 16.97
C PHE A 88 -15.06 -7.30 16.06
N LYS A 89 -14.54 -6.90 14.88
CA LYS A 89 -13.85 -7.83 13.97
C LYS A 89 -12.55 -8.39 14.57
N ASN A 90 -11.75 -7.57 15.24
CA ASN A 90 -10.51 -8.02 15.89
C ASN A 90 -10.83 -9.09 16.95
N ARG A 91 -11.71 -8.79 17.89
CA ARG A 91 -12.07 -9.71 18.98
C ARG A 91 -12.73 -10.98 18.48
N THR A 92 -13.69 -10.87 17.56
CA THR A 92 -14.34 -12.06 16.98
C THR A 92 -13.35 -12.94 16.23
N SER A 93 -12.42 -12.34 15.47
CA SER A 93 -11.39 -13.12 14.77
C SER A 93 -10.44 -13.85 15.73
N LEU A 94 -10.09 -13.24 16.87
CA LEU A 94 -9.27 -13.86 17.90
C LEU A 94 -10.01 -14.96 18.66
N ALA A 95 -11.27 -14.73 19.02
CA ALA A 95 -12.06 -15.68 19.78
C ALA A 95 -12.49 -16.90 18.96
N CYS A 96 -12.82 -16.71 17.67
CA CYS A 96 -13.20 -17.79 16.76
C CYS A 96 -12.00 -18.46 16.09
N GLU A 97 -10.77 -18.06 16.43
CA GLU A 97 -9.52 -18.57 15.84
C GLU A 97 -9.54 -18.58 14.30
N TRP A 98 -10.12 -17.53 13.70
CA TRP A 98 -10.16 -17.42 12.25
C TRP A 98 -8.76 -17.19 11.67
N PRO A 99 -8.47 -17.71 10.46
CA PRO A 99 -7.15 -17.59 9.86
C PRO A 99 -6.81 -16.11 9.60
N ILE A 100 -5.76 -15.63 10.25
CA ILE A 100 -5.24 -14.27 10.06
C ILE A 100 -4.51 -14.21 8.72
N ASN A 101 -4.91 -13.29 7.85
CA ASN A 101 -4.28 -13.12 6.55
C ASN A 101 -3.14 -12.08 6.64
N ASP A 102 -1.91 -12.54 6.88
CA ASP A 102 -0.71 -11.70 6.91
C ASP A 102 0.12 -11.84 5.62
N ARG A 103 0.01 -10.85 4.74
CA ARG A 103 0.78 -10.75 3.48
C ARG A 103 1.90 -9.72 3.54
N ARG A 104 2.28 -9.22 4.72
CA ARG A 104 3.33 -8.20 4.89
C ARG A 104 4.67 -8.67 4.30
N GLN A 105 5.04 -9.92 4.54
CA GLN A 105 6.29 -10.51 4.03
C GLN A 105 6.32 -10.50 2.49
N GLU A 106 5.23 -10.93 1.86
CA GLU A 106 5.10 -11.00 0.41
C GLU A 106 5.22 -9.61 -0.23
N ILE A 107 4.54 -8.62 0.34
CA ILE A 107 4.60 -7.23 -0.12
C ILE A 107 6.03 -6.68 0.05
N ARG A 108 6.66 -6.92 1.21
CA ARG A 108 8.02 -6.43 1.48
C ARG A 108 9.02 -6.97 0.47
N ILE A 109 9.00 -8.28 0.23
CA ILE A 109 9.90 -8.97 -0.70
C ILE A 109 9.66 -8.48 -2.13
N SER A 110 8.40 -8.34 -2.54
CA SER A 110 8.03 -7.87 -3.88
C SER A 110 8.51 -6.43 -4.13
N CYS A 111 8.28 -5.51 -3.17
CA CYS A 111 8.78 -4.13 -3.28
C CYS A 111 10.31 -4.09 -3.38
N LEU A 112 11.01 -4.82 -2.52
CA LEU A 112 12.48 -4.83 -2.51
C LEU A 112 13.08 -5.42 -3.79
N THR A 113 12.56 -6.56 -4.25
CA THR A 113 13.08 -7.23 -5.45
C THR A 113 12.89 -6.38 -6.70
N ILE A 114 11.69 -5.81 -6.89
CA ILE A 114 11.39 -4.92 -8.03
C ILE A 114 12.20 -3.63 -7.91
N GLY A 115 12.34 -3.06 -6.71
CA GLY A 115 13.15 -1.88 -6.46
C GLY A 115 14.62 -2.07 -6.82
N ILE A 116 15.22 -3.19 -6.39
CA ILE A 116 16.62 -3.54 -6.74
C ILE A 116 16.76 -3.71 -8.25
N LEU A 117 15.84 -4.43 -8.89
CA LEU A 117 15.87 -4.65 -10.33
C LEU A 117 15.78 -3.33 -11.11
N ALA A 118 14.89 -2.42 -10.70
CA ALA A 118 14.78 -1.08 -11.29
C ALA A 118 16.08 -0.28 -11.16
N MET A 119 16.74 -0.36 -9.99
CA MET A 119 18.02 0.30 -9.76
C MET A 119 19.14 -0.27 -10.63
N VAL A 120 19.19 -1.59 -10.84
CA VAL A 120 20.16 -2.22 -11.75
C VAL A 120 19.98 -1.72 -13.19
N PHE A 121 18.74 -1.66 -13.69
CA PHE A 121 18.49 -1.11 -15.03
C PHE A 121 18.85 0.37 -15.14
N PHE A 122 18.60 1.15 -14.09
CA PHE A 122 18.99 2.55 -14.05
C PHE A 122 20.52 2.72 -14.08
N THR A 123 21.27 1.95 -13.29
CA THR A 123 22.74 2.05 -13.29
C THR A 123 23.33 1.60 -14.62
N MET A 124 22.82 0.52 -15.21
CA MET A 124 23.21 0.09 -16.56
C MET A 124 22.99 1.20 -17.58
N ARG A 125 21.83 1.88 -17.54
CA ARG A 125 21.54 3.03 -18.41
C ARG A 125 22.52 4.18 -18.17
N ALA A 126 22.78 4.53 -16.92
CA ALA A 126 23.70 5.62 -16.57
C ALA A 126 25.14 5.33 -17.05
N VAL A 127 25.61 4.09 -16.88
CA VAL A 127 26.93 3.63 -17.32
C VAL A 127 27.06 3.74 -18.84
N SER A 128 26.05 3.31 -19.61
CA SER A 128 26.06 3.44 -21.08
C SER A 128 26.29 4.89 -21.54
N LYS A 129 25.75 5.87 -20.81
CA LYS A 129 25.90 7.30 -21.11
C LYS A 129 27.24 7.86 -20.67
N ILE A 130 27.74 7.46 -19.49
CA ILE A 130 29.04 7.91 -18.97
C ILE A 130 30.20 7.43 -19.86
N ILE A 131 30.09 6.21 -20.40
CA ILE A 131 31.09 5.65 -21.32
C ILE A 131 31.01 6.32 -22.71
N GLY A 132 29.92 7.05 -23.01
CA GLY A 132 29.78 7.83 -24.25
C GLY A 132 29.24 7.04 -25.44
N PHE A 133 28.65 5.86 -25.22
CA PHE A 133 28.05 5.07 -26.31
C PHE A 133 26.86 5.77 -26.98
N VAL A 134 26.12 6.61 -26.24
CA VAL A 134 24.92 7.29 -26.72
C VAL A 134 24.93 8.75 -26.22
N PRO A 135 24.62 9.76 -27.06
CA PRO A 135 24.60 11.14 -26.61
C PRO A 135 23.48 11.37 -25.58
N TYR A 136 23.68 12.34 -24.68
CA TYR A 136 22.66 12.75 -23.71
C TYR A 136 21.40 13.26 -24.43
N GLY A 137 20.22 12.84 -23.98
CA GLY A 137 18.95 13.29 -24.53
C GLY A 137 17.96 13.71 -23.45
N HIS A 138 16.84 14.32 -23.86
CA HIS A 138 15.77 14.70 -22.94
C HIS A 138 15.17 13.51 -22.17
N ASP A 139 15.29 12.31 -22.73
CA ASP A 139 14.94 11.05 -22.06
C ASP A 139 15.75 10.83 -20.77
N ASP A 140 17.02 11.23 -20.76
CA ASP A 140 17.93 11.04 -19.62
C ASP A 140 17.60 12.02 -18.47
N SER A 141 17.16 13.24 -18.78
CA SER A 141 16.69 14.18 -17.75
C SER A 141 15.40 13.70 -17.08
N LEU A 142 14.48 13.09 -17.85
CA LEU A 142 13.21 12.60 -17.32
C LEU A 142 13.39 11.39 -16.40
N ILE A 143 14.28 10.47 -16.76
CA ILE A 143 14.56 9.31 -15.89
C ILE A 143 15.32 9.73 -14.62
N LEU A 144 16.20 10.73 -14.70
CA LEU A 144 16.87 11.28 -13.52
C LEU A 144 15.88 11.98 -12.59
N ALA A 145 14.87 12.67 -13.14
CA ALA A 145 13.78 13.26 -12.38
C ALA A 145 12.85 12.20 -11.75
N ALA A 146 12.70 11.01 -12.36
CA ALA A 146 11.89 9.92 -11.82
C ALA A 146 12.52 9.24 -10.60
N LEU A 147 13.86 9.19 -10.56
CA LEU A 147 14.64 8.51 -9.53
C LEU A 147 14.22 8.83 -8.08
N PRO A 148 14.13 10.10 -7.64
CA PRO A 148 13.74 10.41 -6.26
C PRO A 148 12.35 9.86 -5.90
N PHE A 149 11.41 9.85 -6.84
CA PHE A 149 10.06 9.34 -6.60
C PHE A 149 10.04 7.82 -6.48
N ILE A 150 10.83 7.09 -7.27
CA ILE A 150 10.98 5.64 -7.16
C ILE A 150 11.56 5.25 -5.79
N ILE A 151 12.55 6.01 -5.31
CA ILE A 151 13.17 5.77 -4.00
C ILE A 151 12.17 6.07 -2.87
N ALA A 152 11.49 7.22 -2.95
CA ALA A 152 10.45 7.58 -1.99
C ALA A 152 9.37 6.49 -1.92
N PHE A 153 8.90 5.98 -3.05
CA PHE A 153 7.93 4.89 -3.10
C PHE A 153 8.43 3.62 -2.40
N ASN A 154 9.69 3.22 -2.64
CA ASN A 154 10.27 2.05 -1.97
C ASN A 154 10.36 2.24 -0.45
N ILE A 155 10.78 3.43 0.00
CA ILE A 155 10.85 3.78 1.43
C ILE A 155 9.44 3.72 2.04
N PHE A 156 8.46 4.35 1.40
CA PHE A 156 7.07 4.29 1.86
C PHE A 156 6.58 2.85 1.94
N CYS A 157 6.79 2.01 0.91
CA CYS A 157 6.39 0.61 0.94
C CYS A 157 6.94 -0.12 2.19
N GLN A 158 8.20 0.10 2.57
CA GLN A 158 8.78 -0.51 3.78
C GLN A 158 8.10 0.00 5.07
N ILE A 159 7.91 1.31 5.18
CA ILE A 159 7.26 1.93 6.35
C ILE A 159 5.81 1.43 6.47
N LEU A 160 5.04 1.46 5.39
CA LEU A 160 3.66 0.99 5.37
C LEU A 160 3.56 -0.49 5.75
N THR A 161 4.46 -1.34 5.23
CA THR A 161 4.48 -2.76 5.57
C THR A 161 4.77 -2.99 7.05
N SER A 162 5.69 -2.20 7.64
CA SER A 162 5.94 -2.23 9.09
C SER A 162 4.75 -1.76 9.92
N LYS A 163 3.91 -0.89 9.35
CA LYS A 163 2.68 -0.36 9.95
C LYS A 163 1.44 -1.21 9.70
N GLY A 164 1.56 -2.39 9.09
CA GLY A 164 0.44 -3.32 8.91
C GLY A 164 -0.12 -3.41 7.49
N LEU A 165 0.51 -2.78 6.48
CA LEU A 165 0.09 -2.94 5.09
C LEU A 165 0.22 -4.41 4.64
N GLY A 166 -0.92 -5.04 4.34
CA GLY A 166 -0.99 -6.47 4.00
C GLY A 166 -1.55 -7.35 5.11
N LEU A 167 -1.82 -6.79 6.28
CA LEU A 167 -2.59 -7.40 7.36
C LEU A 167 -4.06 -6.93 7.28
N ASP A 168 -4.98 -7.69 7.88
CA ASP A 168 -6.37 -7.25 7.97
C ASP A 168 -6.49 -5.96 8.80
N ILE A 169 -7.35 -5.05 8.36
CA ILE A 169 -7.43 -3.67 8.88
C ILE A 169 -7.72 -3.59 10.39
N TRP A 170 -8.42 -4.58 10.94
CA TRP A 170 -8.77 -4.65 12.35
C TRP A 170 -7.61 -5.07 13.26
N PHE A 171 -6.50 -5.59 12.72
CA PHE A 171 -5.27 -5.87 13.49
C PHE A 171 -4.23 -4.75 13.40
N VAL A 172 -4.52 -3.67 12.65
CA VAL A 172 -3.62 -2.53 12.54
C VAL A 172 -3.79 -1.64 13.78
N GLU A 173 -2.68 -1.28 14.40
CA GLU A 173 -2.66 -0.46 15.62
C GLU A 173 -3.34 0.90 15.39
N GLU A 174 -4.31 1.23 16.24
CA GLU A 174 -5.19 2.40 16.09
C GLU A 174 -4.46 3.73 16.31
N ASP A 175 -3.31 3.71 16.99
CA ASP A 175 -2.62 4.87 17.56
C ASP A 175 -2.23 5.96 16.54
N ASN A 176 -2.33 5.70 15.23
CA ASN A 176 -2.31 6.76 14.21
C ASN A 176 -2.80 6.28 12.82
N ILE A 177 -4.04 5.81 12.71
CA ILE A 177 -4.70 5.52 11.41
C ILE A 177 -4.53 6.70 10.43
N ARG A 178 -4.61 7.94 10.95
CA ARG A 178 -4.34 9.17 10.20
C ARG A 178 -2.96 9.17 9.54
N THR A 179 -1.89 8.83 10.27
CA THR A 179 -0.54 8.76 9.70
C THR A 179 -0.42 7.65 8.67
N PHE A 180 -1.04 6.49 8.93
CA PHE A 180 -1.06 5.38 7.97
C PHE A 180 -1.71 5.79 6.64
N LEU A 181 -2.87 6.45 6.68
CA LEU A 181 -3.56 6.97 5.51
C LEU A 181 -2.74 8.04 4.77
N ILE A 182 -2.10 8.96 5.50
CA ILE A 182 -1.19 9.97 4.91
C ILE A 182 -0.01 9.30 4.19
N LEU A 183 0.55 8.23 4.77
CA LEU A 183 1.63 7.49 4.15
C LEU A 183 1.19 6.72 2.89
N ILE A 184 0.00 6.11 2.89
CA ILE A 184 -0.60 5.52 1.68
C ILE A 184 -0.72 6.58 0.60
N PHE A 185 -1.30 7.73 0.93
CA PHE A 185 -1.49 8.84 0.01
C PHE A 185 -0.17 9.33 -0.60
N ALA A 186 0.86 9.53 0.25
CA ALA A 186 2.19 9.92 -0.20
C ALA A 186 2.83 8.85 -1.11
N SER A 187 2.62 7.57 -0.80
CA SER A 187 3.12 6.46 -1.61
C SER A 187 2.49 6.44 -3.00
N GLU A 188 1.17 6.60 -3.10
CA GLU A 188 0.45 6.64 -4.38
C GLU A 188 0.90 7.82 -5.24
N LEU A 189 1.05 9.00 -4.64
CA LEU A 189 1.52 10.20 -5.32
C LEU A 189 2.92 10.01 -5.90
N SER A 190 3.83 9.44 -5.10
CA SER A 190 5.20 9.15 -5.52
C SER A 190 5.23 8.13 -6.67
N TYR A 191 4.44 7.06 -6.57
CA TYR A 191 4.34 6.03 -7.59
C TYR A 191 3.78 6.56 -8.91
N ALA A 192 2.67 7.31 -8.86
CA ALA A 192 2.02 7.88 -10.04
C ALA A 192 2.96 8.81 -10.80
N THR A 193 3.66 9.68 -10.07
CA THR A 193 4.62 10.64 -10.62
C THR A 193 5.82 9.92 -11.25
N ALA A 194 6.39 8.93 -10.55
CA ALA A 194 7.47 8.10 -11.06
C ALA A 194 7.07 7.39 -12.37
N LEU A 195 5.90 6.74 -12.38
CA LEU A 195 5.39 6.00 -13.53
C LEU A 195 5.19 6.90 -14.76
N ALA A 196 4.66 8.12 -14.55
CA ALA A 196 4.48 9.09 -15.62
C ALA A 196 5.82 9.55 -16.21
N LEU A 197 6.79 9.89 -15.36
CA LEU A 197 8.12 10.32 -15.82
C LEU A 197 8.87 9.21 -16.57
N VAL A 198 8.76 7.96 -16.11
CA VAL A 198 9.32 6.79 -16.82
C VAL A 198 8.68 6.62 -18.20
N LYS A 199 7.34 6.69 -18.29
CA LYS A 199 6.65 6.65 -19.59
C LYS A 199 7.14 7.75 -20.51
N LEU A 200 7.19 8.99 -20.04
CA LEU A 200 7.67 10.13 -20.84
C LEU A 200 9.12 9.94 -21.30
N SER A 201 9.99 9.38 -20.45
CA SER A 201 11.38 9.05 -20.83
C SER A 201 11.43 8.04 -21.98
N ILE A 202 10.62 6.97 -21.92
CA ILE A 202 10.53 5.96 -22.98
C ILE A 202 9.99 6.56 -24.28
N LEU A 203 8.95 7.39 -24.21
CA LEU A 203 8.39 8.04 -25.40
C LEU A 203 9.38 9.03 -26.03
N ALA A 204 10.11 9.80 -25.22
CA ALA A 204 11.17 10.67 -25.71
C ALA A 204 12.30 9.87 -26.40
N PHE A 205 12.67 8.72 -25.85
CA PHE A 205 13.62 7.80 -26.47
C PHE A 205 13.10 7.26 -27.81
N PHE A 206 11.84 6.87 -27.90
CA PHE A 206 11.21 6.41 -29.14
C PHE A 206 11.18 7.47 -30.24
N LEU A 207 10.90 8.73 -29.91
CA LEU A 207 10.93 9.83 -30.88
C LEU A 207 12.33 10.12 -31.43
N ARG A 208 13.38 9.72 -30.71
CA ARG A 208 14.77 9.90 -31.08
C ARG A 208 15.31 8.79 -31.97
N ILE A 209 14.94 7.54 -31.70
CA ILE A 209 15.49 6.36 -32.38
C ILE A 209 14.73 6.01 -33.67
N PHE A 210 13.40 6.18 -33.70
CA PHE A 210 12.59 5.79 -34.85
C PHE A 210 12.35 6.97 -35.80
N PRO A 211 12.79 6.90 -37.06
CA PRO A 211 12.58 7.96 -38.04
C PRO A 211 11.20 7.93 -38.71
N ASP A 212 10.45 6.83 -38.59
CA ASP A 212 9.15 6.66 -39.26
C ASP A 212 8.10 7.69 -38.79
N GLN A 213 7.47 8.40 -39.72
CA GLN A 213 6.59 9.52 -39.41
C GLN A 213 5.23 9.08 -38.86
N LYS A 214 4.72 7.92 -39.27
CA LYS A 214 3.47 7.38 -38.73
C LYS A 214 3.66 7.00 -37.27
N PHE A 215 4.75 6.29 -36.97
CA PHE A 215 5.14 5.94 -35.61
C PHE A 215 5.37 7.18 -34.73
N ARG A 216 6.11 8.19 -35.22
CA ARG A 216 6.32 9.44 -34.47
C ARG A 216 5.02 10.20 -34.17
N THR A 217 4.05 10.15 -35.08
CA THR A 217 2.74 10.76 -34.86
C THR A 217 2.00 10.06 -33.72
N ILE A 218 1.97 8.72 -33.72
CA ILE A 218 1.37 7.92 -32.63
C ILE A 218 2.05 8.25 -31.29
N VAL A 219 3.39 8.23 -31.25
CA VAL A 219 4.14 8.53 -30.02
C VAL A 219 3.84 9.94 -29.51
N ARG A 220 3.74 10.95 -30.38
CA ARG A 220 3.35 12.31 -29.98
C ARG A 220 1.96 12.36 -29.35
N TRP A 221 0.97 11.68 -29.94
CA TRP A 221 -0.37 11.57 -29.37
C TRP A 221 -0.36 10.86 -28.02
N THR A 222 0.43 9.78 -27.88
CA THR A 222 0.59 9.09 -26.58
C THR A 222 1.28 9.99 -25.54
N THR A 223 2.26 10.80 -25.94
CA THR A 223 2.90 11.78 -25.03
C THR A 223 1.88 12.80 -24.52
N ILE A 224 1.06 13.36 -25.43
CA ILE A 224 0.00 14.30 -25.05
C ILE A 224 -1.00 13.63 -24.10
N PHE A 225 -1.41 12.40 -24.40
CA PHE A 225 -2.30 11.62 -23.53
C PHE A 225 -1.72 11.44 -22.12
N VAL A 226 -0.44 11.06 -21.99
CA VAL A 226 0.22 10.91 -20.68
C VAL A 226 0.31 12.24 -19.95
N LEU A 227 0.62 13.33 -20.66
CA LEU A 227 0.71 14.68 -20.10
C LEU A 227 -0.65 15.23 -19.62
N ILE A 228 -1.76 14.74 -20.15
CA ILE A 228 -3.12 15.12 -19.71
C ILE A 228 -3.60 14.19 -18.59
N MET A 229 -3.45 12.88 -18.76
CA MET A 229 -3.98 11.90 -17.82
C MET A 229 -3.24 11.88 -16.50
N CYS A 230 -1.92 12.11 -16.50
CA CYS A 230 -1.15 12.17 -15.26
C CYS A 230 -1.62 13.29 -14.33
N PRO A 231 -1.66 14.58 -14.72
CA PRO A 231 -2.14 15.63 -13.84
C PRO A 231 -3.62 15.44 -13.49
N LEU A 232 -4.46 14.94 -14.40
CA LEU A 232 -5.84 14.61 -14.06
C LEU A 232 -5.90 13.58 -12.92
N TYR A 233 -5.13 12.50 -13.01
CA TYR A 233 -5.06 11.47 -11.97
C TYR A 233 -4.51 12.02 -10.65
N LEU A 234 -3.47 12.86 -10.70
CA LEU A 234 -2.92 13.52 -9.50
C LEU A 234 -3.97 14.45 -8.86
N VAL A 235 -4.74 15.19 -9.66
CA VAL A 235 -5.85 16.01 -9.17
C VAL A 235 -6.93 15.15 -8.53
N LEU A 236 -7.28 14.02 -9.15
CA LEU A 236 -8.27 13.08 -8.57
C LEU A 236 -7.79 12.55 -7.21
N ILE A 237 -6.53 12.15 -7.08
CA ILE A 237 -5.92 11.75 -5.81
C ILE A 237 -6.02 12.90 -4.81
N LEU A 238 -5.59 14.12 -5.17
CA LEU A 238 -5.68 15.29 -4.28
C LEU A 238 -7.13 15.64 -3.87
N VAL A 239 -8.11 15.33 -4.72
CA VAL A 239 -9.54 15.53 -4.47
C VAL A 239 -10.15 14.42 -3.62
N GLN A 240 -9.51 13.25 -3.49
CA GLN A 240 -9.90 12.21 -2.54
C GLN A 240 -9.68 12.64 -1.07
N ARG A 241 -9.97 13.89 -0.67
CA ARG A 241 -9.91 14.38 0.71
C ARG A 241 -10.87 13.68 1.69
N ARG A 242 -11.80 12.87 1.18
CA ARG A 242 -12.85 12.20 1.94
C ARG A 242 -12.42 11.12 2.96
N PRO A 243 -11.21 10.53 2.99
CA PRO A 243 -10.84 9.57 4.04
C PRO A 243 -10.19 10.24 5.27
N LEU A 244 -9.85 11.55 5.23
CA LEU A 244 -9.17 12.25 6.35
C LEU A 244 -10.10 13.07 7.23
N ASP A 245 -11.29 13.43 6.73
CA ASP A 245 -12.26 14.27 7.43
C ASP A 245 -13.34 13.46 8.17
N VAL A 246 -13.36 12.13 7.99
CA VAL A 246 -14.39 11.21 8.51
C VAL A 246 -13.87 10.36 9.68
N LEU A 247 -12.68 10.71 10.20
CA LEU A 247 -12.09 10.15 11.42
C LEU A 247 -11.85 11.26 12.45
#